data_AF-A0A955CEX2-F1
#
_entry.id   AF-A0A955CEX2-F1
#
_cell.length_a   1.000
_cell.length_b   1.000
_cell.length_c   1.000
_cell.angle_alpha   90.00
_cell.angle_beta   90.00
_cell.angle_gamma   90.00
#
_symmetry.space_group_name_H-M   'P 1'
#
loop_
_entity.id
_entity.type
_entity.pdbx_description
1 polymer ?
#
loop_
_entity_poly.entity_id
_entity_poly.type
_entity_poly.pdbx_seq_one_letter_code
_entity_poly.pdbx_strand_id
1 'polypeptide(L)'
;MPLLARCCAAVIPSLFLSSLVATGETIHVDPRGNDQHRGTAQSPVASFERALELTRQTSGPDEIHLAANGRIQLHAQVQLDVRDQGLRVVSEGNAILSGGLPVVDWRVADDGTWRADCPTETRPRELFVDGRRATPARWPNHGWLRIVASLPDRRSGFTFEAGDIPADLRADETLELVFLHDWSVSRIPVASIDRQKNVLRTAFPIGSYAPHYAIDHFEKNPRYALESSPQLLDAPGEWAYANGEIRYRPHPGETPDAVQVIVPSLPSLLTINGSPQEPVA
;
A
#
# COMPACT_ATOMS: atom_id res chain seq x y z
N MET A 1 -75.41 27.67 -55.65
CA MET A 1 -74.08 27.08 -55.89
C MET A 1 -73.19 27.33 -54.68
N PRO A 2 -73.01 26.39 -53.73
CA PRO A 2 -71.95 26.46 -52.75
C PRO A 2 -70.75 25.61 -53.18
N LEU A 3 -69.53 26.14 -53.02
CA LEU A 3 -68.27 25.43 -53.22
C LEU A 3 -67.98 24.52 -52.01
N LEU A 4 -67.63 23.26 -52.29
CA LEU A 4 -67.05 22.31 -51.32
C LEU A 4 -65.53 22.30 -51.49
N ALA A 5 -64.80 22.75 -50.46
CA ALA A 5 -63.35 22.66 -50.38
C ALA A 5 -62.93 21.27 -49.89
N ARG A 6 -62.14 20.55 -50.68
CA ARG A 6 -61.50 19.28 -50.30
C ARG A 6 -60.15 19.58 -49.62
N CYS A 7 -60.01 19.19 -48.35
CA CYS A 7 -58.72 19.15 -47.66
C CYS A 7 -57.99 17.85 -48.03
N CYS A 8 -56.79 17.96 -48.61
CA CYS A 8 -55.85 16.85 -48.73
C CYS A 8 -54.94 16.85 -47.49
N ALA A 9 -55.01 15.78 -46.68
CA ALA A 9 -54.06 15.55 -45.59
C ALA A 9 -52.79 14.88 -46.16
N ALA A 10 -51.65 15.55 -46.03
CA ALA A 10 -50.34 14.98 -46.35
C ALA A 10 -49.85 14.13 -45.18
N VAL A 11 -49.60 12.84 -45.43
CA VAL A 11 -49.00 11.92 -44.47
C VAL A 11 -47.48 12.09 -44.54
N ILE A 12 -46.88 12.61 -43.46
CA ILE A 12 -45.43 12.71 -43.30
C ILE A 12 -44.94 11.38 -42.69
N PRO A 13 -44.04 10.63 -43.32
CA PRO A 13 -43.51 9.40 -42.73
C PRO A 13 -42.61 9.76 -41.55
N SER A 14 -42.98 9.31 -40.34
CA SER A 14 -42.11 9.38 -39.18
C SER A 14 -40.95 8.41 -39.37
N LEU A 15 -39.76 8.97 -39.62
CA LEU A 15 -38.48 8.27 -39.51
C LEU A 15 -38.27 7.92 -38.04
N PHE A 16 -38.48 6.65 -37.70
CA PHE A 16 -38.00 6.08 -36.44
C PHE A 16 -36.48 6.02 -36.51
N LEU A 17 -35.79 6.99 -35.88
CA LEU A 17 -34.39 6.82 -35.51
C LEU A 17 -34.33 5.77 -34.40
N SER A 18 -33.97 4.54 -34.75
CA SER A 18 -33.50 3.56 -33.77
C SER A 18 -32.19 4.05 -33.19
N SER A 19 -32.22 4.54 -31.95
CA SER A 19 -31.02 4.75 -31.15
C SER A 19 -30.37 3.38 -30.90
N LEU A 20 -29.25 3.12 -31.58
CA LEU A 20 -28.34 2.04 -31.18
C LEU A 20 -27.86 2.38 -29.77
N VAL A 21 -28.30 1.61 -28.78
CA VAL A 21 -27.60 1.57 -27.49
C VAL A 21 -26.25 0.94 -27.81
N ALA A 22 -25.19 1.73 -27.79
CA ALA A 22 -23.83 1.21 -27.87
C ALA A 22 -23.66 0.25 -26.69
N THR A 23 -23.60 -1.05 -26.97
CA THR A 23 -23.20 -2.05 -25.97
C THR A 23 -21.70 -1.84 -25.75
N GLY A 24 -21.33 -1.38 -24.55
CA GLY A 24 -19.93 -1.29 -24.14
C GLY A 24 -19.19 -2.61 -24.36
N GLU A 25 -17.92 -2.54 -24.75
CA GLU A 25 -17.10 -3.74 -24.90
C GLU A 25 -16.58 -4.17 -23.51
N THR A 26 -16.67 -5.46 -23.20
CA THR A 26 -16.10 -6.01 -21.96
C THR A 26 -14.69 -6.52 -22.23
N ILE A 27 -13.70 -5.93 -21.56
CA ILE A 27 -12.30 -6.33 -21.62
C ILE A 27 -11.97 -7.18 -20.39
N HIS A 28 -11.57 -8.43 -20.62
CA HIS A 28 -11.27 -9.40 -19.57
C HIS A 28 -9.78 -9.37 -19.19
N VAL A 29 -9.51 -9.34 -17.89
CA VAL A 29 -8.17 -9.38 -17.31
C VAL A 29 -8.00 -10.63 -16.46
N ASP A 30 -7.01 -11.46 -16.77
CA ASP A 30 -6.55 -12.59 -15.96
C ASP A 30 -5.03 -12.50 -15.88
N PRO A 31 -4.39 -12.54 -14.69
CA PRO A 31 -2.93 -12.44 -14.57
C PRO A 31 -2.17 -13.57 -15.30
N ARG A 32 -2.84 -14.64 -15.74
CA ARG A 32 -2.29 -15.72 -16.58
C ARG A 32 -2.51 -15.49 -18.08
N GLY A 33 -3.13 -14.37 -18.46
CA GLY A 33 -3.40 -13.94 -19.82
C GLY A 33 -2.16 -13.42 -20.54
N ASN A 34 -2.38 -12.63 -21.61
CA ASN A 34 -1.30 -12.02 -22.39
C ASN A 34 -1.75 -10.67 -22.95
N ASP A 35 -0.95 -9.63 -22.76
CA ASP A 35 -1.26 -8.27 -23.22
C ASP A 35 -1.26 -8.06 -24.74
N GLN A 36 -0.80 -9.07 -25.49
CA GLN A 36 -0.97 -9.14 -26.95
C GLN A 36 -2.37 -9.60 -27.37
N HIS A 37 -3.18 -10.14 -26.45
CA HIS A 37 -4.56 -10.52 -26.74
C HIS A 37 -5.48 -9.31 -26.90
N ARG A 38 -6.67 -9.58 -27.45
CA ARG A 38 -7.74 -8.58 -27.60
C ARG A 38 -8.57 -8.37 -26.34
N GLY A 39 -8.36 -9.16 -25.28
CA GLY A 39 -9.09 -9.03 -24.02
C GLY A 39 -10.48 -9.67 -24.02
N THR A 40 -10.70 -10.72 -24.81
CA THR A 40 -11.96 -11.49 -24.76
C THR A 40 -11.93 -12.47 -23.59
N ALA A 41 -13.09 -13.02 -23.19
CA ALA A 41 -13.16 -14.03 -22.13
C ALA A 41 -12.26 -15.27 -22.39
N GLN A 42 -12.11 -15.67 -23.66
CA GLN A 42 -11.25 -16.80 -24.06
C GLN A 42 -9.79 -16.41 -24.28
N SER A 43 -9.50 -15.12 -24.42
CA SER A 43 -8.15 -14.59 -24.63
C SER A 43 -8.00 -13.28 -23.85
N PRO A 44 -7.96 -13.35 -22.51
CA PRO A 44 -7.86 -12.16 -21.67
C PRO A 44 -6.47 -11.53 -21.76
N VAL A 45 -6.41 -10.23 -21.49
CA VAL A 45 -5.14 -9.54 -21.27
C VAL A 45 -4.60 -9.86 -19.88
N ALA A 46 -3.30 -9.67 -19.66
CA ALA A 46 -2.64 -9.97 -18.39
C ALA A 46 -2.70 -8.80 -17.40
N SER A 47 -2.62 -7.57 -17.90
CA SER A 47 -2.51 -6.36 -17.10
C SER A 47 -3.76 -5.49 -17.12
N PHE A 48 -3.94 -4.73 -16.04
CA PHE A 48 -5.02 -3.73 -15.96
C PHE A 48 -4.75 -2.56 -16.92
N GLU A 49 -3.49 -2.14 -17.04
CA GLU A 49 -3.05 -1.04 -17.89
C GLU A 49 -3.40 -1.31 -19.35
N ARG A 50 -3.13 -2.53 -19.82
CA ARG A 50 -3.50 -2.93 -21.18
C ARG A 50 -5.02 -2.93 -21.38
N ALA A 51 -5.78 -3.37 -20.38
CA ALA A 51 -7.23 -3.35 -20.45
C ALA A 51 -7.78 -1.93 -20.58
N LEU A 52 -7.26 -0.99 -19.79
CA LEU A 52 -7.62 0.42 -19.86
C LEU A 52 -7.25 1.06 -21.21
N GLU A 53 -6.11 0.68 -21.81
CA GLU A 53 -5.76 1.13 -23.16
C GLU A 53 -6.74 0.64 -24.22
N LEU A 54 -7.28 -0.57 -24.07
CA LEU A 54 -8.26 -1.14 -25.00
C LEU A 54 -9.62 -0.45 -24.86
N THR A 55 -10.09 -0.17 -23.64
CA THR A 55 -11.35 0.57 -23.43
C THR A 55 -11.28 1.97 -24.05
N ARG A 56 -10.13 2.65 -23.95
CA ARG A 56 -9.94 3.97 -24.58
C ARG A 56 -9.99 3.97 -26.11
N GLN A 57 -10.03 2.80 -26.75
CA GLN A 57 -10.15 2.66 -28.21
C GLN A 57 -11.57 2.37 -28.67
N THR A 58 -12.55 2.22 -27.77
CA THR A 58 -13.94 1.93 -28.12
C THR A 58 -14.76 3.22 -28.29
N SER A 59 -16.06 3.08 -28.54
CA SER A 59 -17.00 4.21 -28.71
C SER A 59 -18.16 4.22 -27.70
N GLY A 60 -18.06 3.47 -26.59
CA GLY A 60 -19.14 3.33 -25.61
C GLY A 60 -18.64 3.30 -24.16
N PRO A 61 -19.54 3.26 -23.16
CA PRO A 61 -19.14 3.04 -21.78
C PRO A 61 -18.67 1.60 -21.63
N ASP A 62 -17.38 1.40 -21.36
CA ASP A 62 -16.77 0.06 -21.33
C ASP A 62 -16.78 -0.60 -19.96
N GLU A 63 -16.51 -1.90 -19.97
CA GLU A 63 -16.33 -2.69 -18.76
C GLU A 63 -14.96 -3.39 -18.78
N ILE A 64 -14.24 -3.35 -17.66
CA ILE A 64 -13.09 -4.22 -17.40
C ILE A 64 -13.54 -5.29 -16.41
N HIS A 65 -13.50 -6.56 -16.83
CA HIS A 65 -13.85 -7.71 -16.00
C HIS A 65 -12.59 -8.40 -15.48
N LEU A 66 -12.33 -8.29 -14.17
CA LEU A 66 -11.19 -8.89 -13.49
C LEU A 66 -11.49 -10.35 -13.09
N ALA A 67 -10.54 -11.25 -13.34
CA ALA A 67 -10.64 -12.64 -12.94
C ALA A 67 -10.85 -12.80 -11.42
N ALA A 68 -11.82 -13.64 -11.05
CA ALA A 68 -12.38 -13.77 -9.70
C ALA A 68 -11.39 -14.20 -8.60
N ASN A 69 -10.20 -14.72 -8.94
CA ASN A 69 -9.21 -15.22 -7.97
C ASN A 69 -7.77 -14.85 -8.39
N GLY A 70 -7.60 -13.63 -8.91
CA GLY A 70 -6.30 -13.13 -9.35
C GLY A 70 -5.81 -11.97 -8.49
N ARG A 71 -4.52 -11.99 -8.14
CA ARG A 71 -3.80 -10.74 -7.89
C ARG A 71 -3.32 -10.20 -9.22
N ILE A 72 -3.85 -9.05 -9.59
CA ILE A 72 -3.46 -8.31 -10.78
C ILE A 72 -2.45 -7.27 -10.32
N GLN A 73 -1.19 -7.51 -10.68
CA GLN A 73 -0.09 -6.62 -10.39
C GLN A 73 -0.21 -5.36 -11.24
N LEU A 74 -0.25 -4.20 -10.60
CA LEU A 74 -0.07 -2.92 -11.25
C LEU A 74 1.43 -2.64 -11.35
N HIS A 75 1.85 -2.25 -12.54
CA HIS A 75 3.23 -1.89 -12.86
C HIS A 75 3.46 -0.38 -12.70
N ALA A 76 2.38 0.39 -12.80
CA ALA A 76 2.37 1.83 -12.55
C ALA A 76 1.06 2.26 -11.89
N GLN A 77 1.06 3.48 -11.35
CA GLN A 77 -0.18 4.14 -10.94
C GLN A 77 -1.10 4.26 -12.15
N VAL A 78 -2.33 3.77 -12.01
CA VAL A 78 -3.35 3.88 -13.05
C VAL A 78 -3.95 5.28 -13.01
N GLN A 79 -3.87 5.98 -14.14
CA GLN A 79 -4.45 7.30 -14.31
C GLN A 79 -5.74 7.21 -15.11
N LEU A 80 -6.85 7.47 -14.45
CA LEU A 80 -8.17 7.61 -15.05
C LEU A 80 -8.47 9.09 -15.27
N ASP A 81 -9.06 9.41 -16.42
CA ASP A 81 -9.48 10.77 -16.78
C ASP A 81 -10.80 10.77 -17.54
N VAL A 82 -11.14 11.90 -18.16
CA VAL A 82 -12.41 12.12 -18.87
C VAL A 82 -12.66 11.11 -20.01
N ARG A 83 -11.62 10.45 -20.53
CA ARG A 83 -11.74 9.40 -21.54
C ARG A 83 -12.34 8.11 -20.97
N ASP A 84 -12.24 7.93 -19.65
CA ASP A 84 -12.68 6.73 -18.94
C ASP A 84 -14.05 6.94 -18.28
N GLN A 85 -14.78 7.98 -18.70
CA GLN A 85 -16.10 8.29 -18.18
C GLN A 85 -17.07 7.12 -18.43
N GLY A 86 -17.77 6.70 -17.37
CA GLY A 86 -18.67 5.54 -17.44
C GLY A 86 -17.98 4.16 -17.47
N LEU A 87 -16.65 4.08 -17.35
CA LEU A 87 -15.92 2.82 -17.23
C LEU A 87 -16.36 2.05 -15.97
N ARG A 88 -16.74 0.79 -16.14
CA ARG A 88 -17.05 -0.12 -15.03
C ARG A 88 -15.92 -1.11 -14.84
N VAL A 89 -15.40 -1.24 -13.63
CA VAL A 89 -14.44 -2.30 -13.28
C VAL A 89 -15.15 -3.29 -12.37
N VAL A 90 -15.29 -4.54 -12.80
CA VAL A 90 -16.09 -5.56 -12.12
C VAL A 90 -15.29 -6.83 -11.89
N SER A 91 -15.71 -7.62 -10.89
CA SER A 91 -15.24 -8.98 -10.69
C SER A 91 -16.34 -9.81 -10.04
N GLU A 92 -16.48 -11.07 -10.45
CA GLU A 92 -17.36 -12.06 -9.82
C GLU A 92 -16.75 -12.68 -8.54
N GLY A 93 -15.60 -12.19 -8.08
CA GLY A 93 -14.92 -12.70 -6.89
C GLY A 93 -13.94 -11.72 -6.25
N ASN A 94 -12.91 -12.26 -5.62
CA ASN A 94 -11.98 -11.53 -4.75
C ASN A 94 -10.75 -11.04 -5.52
N ALA A 95 -10.96 -10.39 -6.66
CA ALA A 95 -9.85 -9.82 -7.43
C ALA A 95 -9.09 -8.78 -6.58
N ILE A 96 -7.76 -8.85 -6.61
CA ILE A 96 -6.89 -7.90 -5.89
C ILE A 96 -6.07 -7.13 -6.93
N LEU A 97 -6.35 -5.83 -7.07
CA LEU A 97 -5.40 -4.92 -7.70
C LEU A 97 -4.28 -4.61 -6.70
N SER A 98 -3.04 -4.93 -7.04
CA SER A 98 -1.91 -4.79 -6.13
C SER A 98 -0.81 -3.93 -6.73
N GLY A 99 -0.36 -2.93 -5.96
CA GLY A 99 0.85 -2.16 -6.26
C GLY A 99 2.08 -2.63 -5.48
N GLY A 100 2.05 -3.83 -4.90
CA GLY A 100 3.15 -4.39 -4.14
C GLY A 100 3.95 -5.41 -4.95
N LEU A 101 5.25 -5.54 -4.74
CA LEU A 101 6.10 -6.47 -5.46
C LEU A 101 6.29 -7.76 -4.66
N PRO A 102 6.32 -8.95 -5.31
CA PRO A 102 6.64 -10.19 -4.64
C PRO A 102 8.11 -10.21 -4.21
N VAL A 103 8.35 -10.69 -2.99
CA VAL A 103 9.68 -11.03 -2.50
C VAL A 103 9.89 -12.52 -2.72
N VAL A 104 10.87 -12.88 -3.54
CA VAL A 104 11.14 -14.24 -4.02
C VAL A 104 12.58 -14.66 -3.70
N ASP A 105 12.95 -15.88 -4.07
CA ASP A 105 14.32 -16.41 -3.94
C ASP A 105 14.88 -16.41 -2.50
N TRP A 106 14.02 -16.81 -1.56
CA TRP A 106 14.35 -16.88 -0.15
C TRP A 106 15.45 -17.88 0.17
N ARG A 107 16.40 -17.44 0.98
CA ARG A 107 17.47 -18.24 1.59
C ARG A 107 17.14 -18.45 3.06
N VAL A 108 17.12 -19.70 3.52
CA VAL A 108 16.88 -20.04 4.94
C VAL A 108 18.22 -20.12 5.66
N ALA A 109 18.41 -19.30 6.68
CA ALA A 109 19.60 -19.31 7.54
C ALA A 109 19.49 -20.40 8.62
N ASP A 110 20.63 -20.72 9.26
CA ASP A 110 20.73 -21.78 10.28
C ASP A 110 19.81 -21.57 11.50
N ASP A 111 19.48 -20.31 11.80
CA ASP A 111 18.58 -19.91 12.89
C ASP A 111 17.09 -19.94 12.51
N GLY A 112 16.78 -20.38 11.27
CA GLY A 112 15.44 -20.42 10.70
C GLY A 112 14.97 -19.11 10.09
N THR A 113 15.75 -18.03 10.17
CA THR A 113 15.42 -16.74 9.56
C THR A 113 15.50 -16.84 8.03
N TRP A 114 14.49 -16.33 7.34
CA TRP A 114 14.48 -16.24 5.89
C TRP A 114 15.06 -14.92 5.42
N ARG A 115 15.79 -14.96 4.31
CA ARG A 115 16.46 -13.80 3.73
C ARG A 115 16.26 -13.74 2.21
N ALA A 116 15.88 -12.59 1.69
CA ALA A 116 15.70 -12.38 0.25
C ALA A 116 16.06 -10.94 -0.11
N ASP A 117 16.46 -10.74 -1.36
CA ASP A 117 16.77 -9.40 -1.86
C ASP A 117 15.47 -8.59 -1.98
N CYS A 118 15.52 -7.33 -1.58
CA CYS A 118 14.36 -6.45 -1.60
C CYS A 118 14.08 -5.99 -3.04
N PRO A 119 12.86 -6.20 -3.57
CA PRO A 119 12.56 -5.84 -4.96
C PRO A 119 12.31 -4.33 -5.16
N THR A 120 12.32 -3.53 -4.08
CA THR A 120 12.09 -2.08 -4.15
C THR A 120 13.40 -1.30 -4.01
N GLU A 121 13.52 -0.19 -4.74
CA GLU A 121 14.71 0.69 -4.67
C GLU A 121 14.84 1.42 -3.32
N THR A 122 13.72 1.62 -2.64
CA THR A 122 13.66 2.27 -1.32
C THR A 122 13.29 1.27 -0.25
N ARG A 123 13.68 1.56 1.00
CA ARG A 123 13.35 0.73 2.17
C ARG A 123 11.83 0.63 2.32
N PRO A 124 11.24 -0.58 2.25
CA PRO A 124 9.81 -0.74 2.50
C PRO A 124 9.51 -0.49 3.98
N ARG A 125 8.29 -0.03 4.27
CA ARG A 125 7.81 0.19 5.64
C ARG A 125 6.88 -0.92 6.12
N GLU A 126 6.45 -1.78 5.22
CA GLU A 126 5.50 -2.86 5.48
C GLU A 126 5.88 -4.10 4.67
N LEU A 127 5.49 -5.26 5.20
CA LEU A 127 5.63 -6.55 4.58
C LEU A 127 4.33 -7.31 4.83
N PHE A 128 3.82 -8.01 3.82
CA PHE A 128 2.62 -8.83 3.92
C PHE A 128 2.96 -10.28 3.57
N VAL A 129 2.57 -11.22 4.42
CA VAL A 129 2.74 -12.67 4.24
C VAL A 129 1.34 -13.27 4.15
N ASP A 130 0.98 -13.85 3.01
CA ASP A 130 -0.36 -14.37 2.70
C ASP A 130 -1.50 -13.37 3.03
N GLY A 131 -1.26 -12.10 2.69
CA GLY A 131 -2.22 -11.00 2.93
C GLY A 131 -2.27 -10.52 4.37
N ARG A 132 -1.52 -11.12 5.30
CA ARG A 132 -1.40 -10.66 6.70
C ARG A 132 -0.18 -9.76 6.84
N ARG A 133 -0.36 -8.59 7.44
CA ARG A 133 0.75 -7.67 7.72
C ARG A 133 1.70 -8.29 8.74
N ALA A 134 2.96 -8.45 8.37
CA ALA A 134 4.02 -8.88 9.27
C ALA A 134 4.42 -7.74 10.22
N THR A 135 4.92 -8.10 11.40
CA THR A 135 5.31 -7.14 12.44
C THR A 135 6.75 -6.68 12.18
N PRO A 136 7.04 -5.36 12.07
CA PRO A 136 8.44 -4.93 12.09
C PRO A 136 9.11 -5.43 13.37
N ALA A 137 10.29 -6.02 13.26
CA ALA A 137 11.08 -6.52 14.38
C ALA A 137 11.15 -5.45 15.47
N ARG A 138 10.71 -5.76 16.69
CA ARG A 138 10.43 -4.72 17.69
C ARG A 138 10.85 -5.10 19.09
N TRP A 139 11.09 -4.09 19.90
CA TRP A 139 11.33 -4.23 21.33
C TRP A 139 10.50 -3.24 22.15
N PRO A 140 9.81 -3.71 23.19
CA PRO A 140 9.52 -5.11 23.49
C PRO A 140 8.59 -5.70 22.43
N ASN A 141 8.57 -7.03 22.30
CA ASN A 141 7.67 -7.75 21.39
C ASN A 141 6.19 -7.43 21.65
N HIS A 142 5.85 -7.16 22.92
CA HIS A 142 4.51 -6.80 23.35
C HIS A 142 4.52 -5.63 24.32
N GLY A 143 3.47 -4.82 24.29
CA GLY A 143 3.32 -3.67 25.17
C GLY A 143 4.20 -2.49 24.76
N TRP A 144 4.56 -1.67 25.76
CA TRP A 144 5.30 -0.43 25.59
C TRP A 144 6.21 -0.21 26.79
N LEU A 145 7.40 0.32 26.55
CA LEU A 145 8.27 0.87 27.59
C LEU A 145 7.80 2.29 27.91
N ARG A 146 8.35 2.87 28.99
CA ARG A 146 8.09 4.27 29.38
C ARG A 146 9.39 4.99 29.65
N ILE A 147 9.46 6.26 29.26
CA ILE A 147 10.65 7.06 29.61
C ILE A 147 10.67 7.36 31.10
N VAL A 148 11.87 7.55 31.65
CA VAL A 148 12.06 8.08 33.00
C VAL A 148 11.87 9.59 33.01
N ALA A 149 12.57 10.31 32.13
CA ALA A 149 12.43 11.75 31.96
C ALA A 149 12.81 12.19 30.55
N SER A 150 12.21 13.28 30.09
CA SER A 150 12.68 13.97 28.88
C SER A 150 14.05 14.60 29.10
N LEU A 151 14.85 14.74 28.04
CA LEU A 151 16.04 15.59 28.09
C LEU A 151 15.66 17.06 28.31
N PRO A 152 16.58 17.96 28.73
CA PRO A 152 16.25 19.34 29.08
C PRO A 152 15.55 20.14 27.97
N ASP A 153 15.83 19.83 26.71
CA ASP A 153 15.17 20.46 25.56
C ASP A 153 13.76 19.91 25.29
N ARG A 154 13.40 18.81 25.95
CA ARG A 154 12.15 18.06 25.85
C ARG A 154 11.83 17.62 24.42
N ARG A 155 12.88 17.33 23.63
CA ARG A 155 12.79 17.07 22.18
C ARG A 155 13.77 16.05 21.62
N SER A 156 15.05 16.12 21.99
CA SER A 156 16.11 15.35 21.30
C SER A 156 16.29 13.93 21.83
N GLY A 157 15.51 13.54 22.84
CA GLY A 157 15.62 12.25 23.49
C GLY A 157 15.10 12.26 24.92
N PHE A 158 15.44 11.19 25.63
CA PHE A 158 14.97 10.93 26.99
C PHE A 158 15.94 10.00 27.73
N THR A 159 15.76 9.92 29.05
CA THR A 159 16.34 8.86 29.88
C THR A 159 15.40 7.66 29.97
N PHE A 160 15.97 6.46 29.98
CA PHE A 160 15.26 5.18 30.10
C PHE A 160 15.63 4.45 31.40
N GLU A 161 14.83 3.46 31.81
CA GLU A 161 15.12 2.66 33.02
C GLU A 161 16.26 1.69 32.75
N ALA A 162 17.12 1.44 33.75
CA ALA A 162 18.24 0.52 33.56
C ALA A 162 17.72 -0.89 33.23
N GLY A 163 18.10 -1.41 32.06
CA GLY A 163 17.66 -2.73 31.58
C GLY A 163 16.45 -2.71 30.63
N ASP A 164 15.80 -1.57 30.40
CA ASP A 164 14.70 -1.46 29.43
C ASP A 164 15.12 -1.81 28.00
N ILE A 165 16.34 -1.40 27.63
CA ILE A 165 16.90 -1.60 26.29
C ILE A 165 17.89 -2.79 26.34
N PRO A 166 17.78 -3.78 25.42
CA PRO A 166 18.68 -4.94 25.39
C PRO A 166 20.14 -4.52 25.39
N ALA A 167 21.01 -5.21 26.14
CA ALA A 167 22.38 -4.76 26.39
C ALA A 167 23.25 -4.68 25.13
N ASP A 168 22.96 -5.51 24.15
CA ASP A 168 23.67 -5.68 22.88
C ASP A 168 23.10 -4.84 21.74
N LEU A 169 21.90 -4.26 21.88
CA LEU A 169 21.27 -3.43 20.85
C LEU A 169 22.12 -2.18 20.54
N ARG A 170 22.46 -1.97 19.28
CA ARG A 170 23.22 -0.78 18.84
C ARG A 170 22.34 0.11 17.99
N ALA A 171 22.52 1.43 18.15
CA ALA A 171 21.97 2.38 17.20
C ALA A 171 22.72 2.24 15.87
N ASP A 172 21.98 2.02 14.80
CA ASP A 172 22.44 1.93 13.41
C ASP A 172 21.38 2.59 12.49
N GLU A 173 21.59 2.57 11.18
CA GLU A 173 20.66 3.17 10.21
C GLU A 173 19.28 2.49 10.14
N THR A 174 19.12 1.30 10.74
CA THR A 174 17.88 0.53 10.69
C THR A 174 16.97 0.80 11.88
N LEU A 175 17.54 1.15 13.04
CA LEU A 175 16.83 1.27 14.31
C LEU A 175 15.97 2.54 14.39
N GLU A 176 14.66 2.35 14.55
CA GLU A 176 13.70 3.45 14.74
C GLU A 176 13.12 3.44 16.16
N LEU A 177 12.95 4.64 16.72
CA LEU A 177 12.10 4.89 17.87
C LEU A 177 10.66 5.08 17.40
N VAL A 178 9.73 4.36 18.02
CA VAL A 178 8.29 4.63 17.96
C VAL A 178 7.86 5.24 19.28
N PHE A 179 7.58 6.54 19.28
CA PHE A 179 7.28 7.32 20.47
C PHE A 179 5.83 7.81 20.45
N LEU A 180 5.07 7.50 21.49
CA LEU A 180 3.68 7.93 21.65
C LEU A 180 3.67 9.21 22.48
N HIS A 181 3.18 10.29 21.92
CA HIS A 181 3.07 11.58 22.58
C HIS A 181 1.80 12.27 22.12
N ASP A 182 1.16 13.06 22.99
CA ASP A 182 -0.10 13.75 22.67
C ASP A 182 -1.15 12.84 21.99
N TRP A 183 -1.55 13.14 20.76
CA TRP A 183 -2.43 12.33 19.90
C TRP A 183 -1.67 11.80 18.67
N SER A 184 -0.34 11.87 18.70
CA SER A 184 0.54 11.56 17.59
C SER A 184 1.51 10.42 17.92
N VAL A 185 2.11 9.87 16.87
CA VAL A 185 3.24 8.94 17.00
C VAL A 185 4.39 9.49 16.18
N SER A 186 5.54 9.64 16.81
CA SER A 186 6.80 9.92 16.13
C SER A 186 7.51 8.60 15.82
N ARG A 187 7.86 8.38 14.54
CA ARG A 187 8.74 7.28 14.09
C ARG A 187 10.05 7.88 13.60
N ILE A 188 11.12 7.77 14.38
CA ILE A 188 12.36 8.55 14.17
C ILE A 188 13.59 7.65 14.32
N PRO A 189 14.62 7.75 13.45
CA PRO A 189 15.87 7.04 13.64
C PRO A 189 16.53 7.34 14.99
N VAL A 190 17.06 6.30 15.63
CA VAL A 190 17.83 6.42 16.87
C VAL A 190 19.25 6.86 16.53
N ALA A 191 19.69 7.99 17.09
CA ALA A 191 21.04 8.50 16.87
C ALA A 191 22.08 7.85 17.79
N SER A 192 21.73 7.62 19.06
CA SER A 192 22.64 6.97 20.02
C SER A 192 21.90 6.43 21.23
N ILE A 193 22.52 5.43 21.87
CA ILE A 193 22.11 4.83 23.15
C ILE A 193 23.33 4.88 24.08
N ASP A 194 23.33 5.81 25.04
CA ASP A 194 24.34 5.90 26.10
C ASP A 194 23.85 5.11 27.33
N ARG A 195 24.39 3.90 27.50
CA ARG A 195 24.02 3.00 28.61
C ARG A 195 24.64 3.38 29.95
N GLN A 196 25.69 4.18 29.97
CA GLN A 196 26.28 4.63 31.24
C GLN A 196 25.38 5.69 31.89
N LYS A 197 24.70 6.50 31.06
CA LYS A 197 23.78 7.55 31.51
C LYS A 197 22.31 7.18 31.35
N ASN A 198 22.01 6.02 30.78
CA ASN A 198 20.69 5.59 30.36
C ASN A 198 19.96 6.63 29.49
N VAL A 199 20.64 7.18 28.48
CA VAL A 199 20.09 8.21 27.57
C VAL A 199 19.95 7.64 26.16
N LEU A 200 18.75 7.80 25.58
CA LEU A 200 18.51 7.59 24.15
C LEU A 200 18.36 8.95 23.47
N ARG A 201 19.06 9.15 22.35
CA ARG A 201 18.93 10.34 21.49
C ARG A 201 18.37 9.96 20.13
N THR A 202 17.52 10.81 19.59
CA THR A 202 16.97 10.67 18.23
C THR A 202 17.77 11.50 17.23
N ALA A 203 17.75 11.09 15.96
CA ALA A 203 18.41 11.84 14.88
C ALA A 203 17.71 13.17 14.56
N PHE A 204 16.40 13.24 14.84
CA PHE A 204 15.56 14.42 14.64
C PHE A 204 14.72 14.72 15.88
N PRO A 205 14.24 15.97 16.07
CA PRO A 205 13.36 16.31 17.19
C PRO A 205 12.08 15.47 17.22
N ILE A 206 11.66 15.07 18.42
CA ILE A 206 10.38 14.38 18.64
C ILE A 206 9.25 15.41 18.72
N GLY A 207 8.20 15.18 17.91
CA GLY A 207 7.01 16.05 17.85
C GLY A 207 7.25 17.43 17.22
N SER A 208 6.18 18.25 17.19
CA SER A 208 6.20 19.60 16.61
C SER A 208 6.88 20.62 17.51
N TYR A 209 7.62 21.60 16.96
CA TYR A 209 8.42 22.58 17.72
C TYR A 209 7.67 23.44 18.75
N ALA A 210 6.34 23.58 18.67
CA ALA A 210 5.60 24.45 19.59
C ALA A 210 5.69 23.96 21.06
N PRO A 211 5.85 24.84 22.07
CA PRO A 211 6.12 24.44 23.46
C PRO A 211 5.10 23.49 24.09
N HIS A 212 3.83 23.59 23.71
CA HIS A 212 2.76 22.71 24.22
C HIS A 212 2.85 21.28 23.69
N TYR A 213 3.61 21.05 22.60
CA TYR A 213 3.88 19.71 22.07
C TYR A 213 5.15 19.08 22.64
N ALA A 214 5.72 19.62 23.73
CA ALA A 214 6.86 19.00 24.38
C ALA A 214 6.53 17.54 24.76
N ILE A 215 7.51 16.64 24.62
CA ILE A 215 7.24 15.19 24.58
C ILE A 215 6.54 14.65 25.82
N ASP A 216 6.76 15.27 26.97
CA ASP A 216 6.22 14.92 28.29
C ASP A 216 5.12 15.88 28.80
N HIS A 217 4.55 16.70 27.91
CA HIS A 217 3.53 17.69 28.31
C HIS A 217 2.18 17.04 28.67
N PHE A 218 1.71 16.10 27.84
CA PHE A 218 0.41 15.45 28.01
C PHE A 218 0.47 14.19 28.89
N GLU A 219 1.55 13.43 28.79
CA GLU A 219 1.85 12.27 29.64
C GLU A 219 3.24 12.51 30.23
N LYS A 220 3.41 12.44 31.56
CA LYS A 220 4.72 12.72 32.19
C LYS A 220 5.80 11.71 31.80
N ASN A 221 5.38 10.45 31.59
CA ASN A 221 6.25 9.34 31.22
C ASN A 221 5.70 8.65 29.97
N PRO A 222 5.80 9.29 28.80
CA PRO A 222 5.25 8.76 27.57
C PRO A 222 5.82 7.39 27.19
N ARG A 223 5.06 6.70 26.36
CA ARG A 223 5.34 5.33 25.94
C ARG A 223 6.23 5.28 24.71
N TYR A 224 7.11 4.28 24.65
CA TYR A 224 7.93 4.05 23.48
C TYR A 224 8.17 2.57 23.21
N ALA A 225 8.55 2.28 21.96
CA ALA A 225 9.11 1.02 21.51
C ALA A 225 10.27 1.32 20.54
N LEU A 226 11.13 0.34 20.32
CA LEU A 226 12.15 0.35 19.29
C LEU A 226 11.74 -0.64 18.21
N GLU A 227 11.86 -0.28 16.94
CA GLU A 227 11.42 -1.13 15.83
C GLU A 227 12.46 -1.18 14.71
N SER A 228 12.20 -2.07 13.75
CA SER A 228 12.68 -2.02 12.38
C SER A 228 14.13 -2.51 12.16
N SER A 229 14.88 -2.75 13.24
CA SER A 229 16.26 -3.26 13.17
C SER A 229 16.29 -4.79 13.13
N PRO A 230 17.15 -5.42 12.30
CA PRO A 230 17.35 -6.87 12.32
C PRO A 230 17.96 -7.37 13.64
N GLN A 231 18.53 -6.49 14.47
CA GLN A 231 19.00 -6.83 15.82
C GLN A 231 17.85 -7.22 16.77
N LEU A 232 16.62 -6.82 16.45
CA LEU A 232 15.41 -7.08 17.22
C LEU A 232 14.59 -8.25 16.67
N LEU A 233 15.08 -8.96 15.65
CA LEU A 233 14.32 -9.99 14.94
C LEU A 233 14.35 -11.30 15.74
N ASP A 234 13.39 -11.50 16.65
CA ASP A 234 13.42 -12.61 17.60
C ASP A 234 12.09 -13.38 17.73
N ALA A 235 10.96 -12.81 17.29
CA ALA A 235 9.64 -13.41 17.41
C ALA A 235 9.06 -13.87 16.06
N PRO A 236 8.28 -14.97 16.03
CA PRO A 236 7.59 -15.41 14.81
C PRO A 236 6.65 -14.33 14.24
N GLY A 237 6.68 -14.15 12.92
CA GLY A 237 5.93 -13.13 12.20
C GLY A 237 6.64 -11.78 12.13
N GLU A 238 7.83 -11.65 12.72
CA GLU A 238 8.62 -10.43 12.63
C GLU A 238 9.45 -10.32 11.34
N TRP A 239 9.71 -9.10 10.89
CA TRP A 239 10.56 -8.83 9.76
C TRP A 239 11.43 -7.57 9.94
N ALA A 240 12.54 -7.52 9.23
CA ALA A 240 13.41 -6.35 9.18
C ALA A 240 13.97 -6.15 7.76
N TYR A 241 14.41 -4.93 7.48
CA TYR A 241 15.16 -4.59 6.26
C TYR A 241 16.55 -4.10 6.65
N ALA A 242 17.58 -4.63 6.00
CA ALA A 242 18.95 -4.13 6.15
C ALA A 242 19.75 -4.39 4.87
N ASN A 243 20.49 -3.40 4.38
CA ASN A 243 21.43 -3.53 3.26
C ASN A 243 20.81 -4.14 1.98
N GLY A 244 19.59 -3.73 1.62
CA GLY A 244 18.92 -4.25 0.43
C GLY A 244 18.27 -5.62 0.62
N GLU A 245 18.32 -6.20 1.82
CA GLU A 245 17.77 -7.53 2.11
C GLU A 245 16.56 -7.42 3.06
N ILE A 246 15.50 -8.17 2.77
CA ILE A 246 14.40 -8.45 3.69
C ILE A 246 14.75 -9.69 4.50
N ARG A 247 14.58 -9.59 5.81
CA ARG A 247 14.71 -10.70 6.75
C ARG A 247 13.36 -10.96 7.40
N TYR A 248 12.94 -12.22 7.43
CA TYR A 248 11.65 -12.62 8.00
C TYR A 248 11.82 -13.82 8.92
N ARG A 249 11.20 -13.77 10.09
CA ARG A 249 11.15 -14.89 11.03
C ARG A 249 9.78 -15.57 10.88
N PRO A 250 9.70 -16.72 10.21
CA PRO A 250 8.42 -17.35 9.88
C PRO A 250 7.63 -17.81 11.11
N HIS A 251 6.32 -17.92 10.98
CA HIS A 251 5.52 -18.71 11.90
C HIS A 251 5.84 -20.20 11.77
N PRO A 252 5.67 -20.99 12.85
CA PRO A 252 5.84 -22.43 12.78
C PRO A 252 4.98 -23.06 11.66
N GLY A 253 5.61 -23.81 10.77
CA GLY A 253 4.95 -24.50 9.66
C GLY A 253 4.90 -23.74 8.34
N GLU A 254 5.26 -22.45 8.31
CA GLU A 254 5.45 -21.73 7.05
C GLU A 254 6.72 -22.24 6.35
N THR A 255 6.67 -22.29 5.02
CA THR A 255 7.82 -22.61 4.16
C THR A 255 7.89 -21.60 3.01
N PRO A 256 9.09 -21.21 2.55
CA PRO A 256 9.21 -20.14 1.55
C PRO A 256 8.42 -20.38 0.26
N ASP A 257 8.33 -21.62 -0.19
CA ASP A 257 7.63 -21.99 -1.43
C ASP A 257 6.10 -22.01 -1.29
N ALA A 258 5.58 -21.95 -0.06
CA ALA A 258 4.15 -22.10 0.22
C ALA A 258 3.45 -20.78 0.58
N VAL A 259 4.22 -19.74 0.95
CA VAL A 259 3.68 -18.45 1.37
C VAL A 259 4.05 -17.37 0.38
N GLN A 260 3.15 -16.44 0.18
CA GLN A 260 3.35 -15.30 -0.69
C GLN A 260 3.74 -14.07 0.13
N VAL A 261 4.93 -13.55 -0.13
CA VAL A 261 5.44 -12.36 0.55
C VAL A 261 5.44 -11.16 -0.38
N ILE A 262 4.86 -10.04 0.06
CA ILE A 262 4.68 -8.82 -0.75
C ILE A 262 5.18 -7.60 0.02
N VAL A 263 5.94 -6.74 -0.67
CA VAL A 263 6.29 -5.39 -0.18
C VAL A 263 5.52 -4.33 -0.99
N PRO A 264 4.89 -3.32 -0.38
CA PRO A 264 4.27 -2.23 -1.13
C PRO A 264 5.31 -1.45 -1.95
N SER A 265 4.99 -1.11 -3.20
CA SER A 265 5.88 -0.35 -4.09
C SER A 265 5.23 0.91 -4.66
N LEU A 266 3.94 0.87 -4.99
CA LEU A 266 3.22 2.04 -5.52
C LEU A 266 2.65 2.91 -4.39
N PRO A 267 2.80 4.25 -4.46
CA PRO A 267 2.25 5.16 -3.45
C PRO A 267 0.71 5.28 -3.53
N SER A 268 0.13 4.96 -4.68
CA SER A 268 -1.32 4.84 -4.89
C SER A 268 -1.58 3.91 -6.07
N LEU A 269 -2.74 3.26 -6.06
CA LEU A 269 -3.12 2.33 -7.13
C LEU A 269 -3.80 3.07 -8.29
N LEU A 270 -4.80 3.89 -7.97
CA LEU A 270 -5.62 4.63 -8.92
C LEU A 270 -5.57 6.13 -8.59
N THR A 271 -5.53 6.95 -9.63
CA THR A 271 -5.83 8.39 -9.56
C THR A 271 -6.88 8.73 -10.59
N ILE A 272 -7.87 9.52 -10.19
CA ILE A 272 -8.94 9.99 -11.06
C ILE A 272 -8.76 11.50 -11.21
N ASN A 273 -8.41 11.93 -12.42
CA ASN A 273 -8.07 13.31 -12.73
C ASN A 273 -9.16 13.92 -13.62
N GLY A 274 -9.91 14.86 -13.06
CA GLY A 274 -10.83 15.72 -13.79
C GLY A 274 -10.57 17.19 -13.46
N SER A 275 -11.31 18.07 -14.12
CA SER A 275 -11.36 19.49 -13.77
C SER A 275 -12.80 19.92 -13.47
N PRO A 276 -13.02 21.07 -12.83
CA PRO A 276 -14.38 21.60 -12.68
C PRO A 276 -15.11 21.79 -14.02
N GLN A 277 -14.38 22.05 -15.11
CA GLN A 277 -14.93 22.22 -16.46
C GLN A 277 -15.14 20.88 -17.18
N GLU A 278 -14.35 19.88 -16.84
CA GLU A 278 -14.37 18.54 -17.45
C GLU A 278 -14.27 17.48 -16.32
N PRO A 279 -15.36 17.24 -15.59
CA PRO A 279 -15.37 16.26 -14.51
C PRO A 279 -15.32 14.84 -15.07
N VAL A 280 -14.67 13.92 -14.33
CA VAL A 280 -14.83 12.48 -14.54
C VAL A 280 -16.07 12.05 -13.76
N ALA A 281 -17.11 11.56 -14.44
CA ALA A 281 -18.42 11.24 -13.88
C ALA A 281 -18.78 9.76 -14.02
#